data_AF-A0A7C2YAZ4-F1
#
_entry.id   AF-A0A7C2YAZ4-F1
#
_cell.length_a   1.000
_cell.length_b   1.000
_cell.length_c   1.000
_cell.angle_alpha   90.00
_cell.angle_beta   90.00
_cell.angle_gamma   90.00
#
_symmetry.space_group_name_H-M   'P 1'
#
loop_
_entity.id
_entity.type
_entity.pdbx_description
1 polymer ?
#
loop_
_entity_poly.entity_id
_entity_poly.type
_entity_poly.pdbx_seq_one_letter_code
_entity_poly.pdbx_strand_id
1 'polypeptide(L)' 'MTYTSAIIWNADIADDALWEKLHKHFTVPELVELGFFIALTLGQQRWIKTLGIGHSEVLADTTAGLAPAAVPHAA' A
#
# COMPACT_ATOMS: atom_id res chain seq x y z
N MET A 1 -8.89 -7.43 -0.39
CA MET A 1 -7.49 -7.87 -0.18
C MET A 1 -6.98 -8.85 -1.24
N THR A 2 -7.82 -9.68 -1.88
CA THR A 2 -7.35 -10.67 -2.88
C THR A 2 -6.60 -10.06 -4.06
N TYR A 3 -7.06 -8.94 -4.62
CA TYR A 3 -6.35 -8.23 -5.69
C TYR A 3 -4.95 -7.74 -5.24
N THR A 4 -4.85 -7.19 -4.03
CA THR A 4 -3.57 -6.82 -3.40
C THR A 4 -2.64 -8.03 -3.28
N SER A 5 -3.16 -9.17 -2.80
CA SER A 5 -2.35 -10.40 -2.69
C SER A 5 -1.86 -10.91 -4.05
N ALA A 6 -2.69 -10.79 -5.09
CA ALA A 6 -2.30 -11.17 -6.44
C ALA A 6 -1.11 -10.33 -6.95
N ILE A 7 -1.13 -9.02 -6.71
CA ILE A 7 -0.06 -8.09 -7.11
C ILE A 7 1.25 -8.35 -6.34
N ILE A 8 1.17 -8.67 -5.05
CA ILE A 8 2.36 -8.69 -4.17
C ILE A 8 3.02 -10.07 -4.07
N TRP A 9 2.23 -11.14 -4.19
CA TRP A 9 2.68 -12.48 -3.84
C TRP A 9 2.60 -13.46 -5.01
N ASN A 10 1.49 -13.50 -5.73
CA ASN A 10 1.31 -14.45 -6.83
C ASN A 10 0.23 -13.97 -7.81
N ALA A 11 0.63 -13.67 -9.05
CA ALA A 11 -0.28 -13.23 -10.09
C ALA A 11 -1.37 -14.27 -10.43
N ASP A 12 -1.11 -15.57 -10.23
CA ASP A 12 -2.07 -16.65 -10.52
C ASP A 12 -3.32 -16.59 -9.61
N ILE A 13 -3.29 -15.81 -8.52
CA ILE A 13 -4.45 -15.54 -7.67
C ILE A 13 -5.50 -14.71 -8.44
N ALA A 14 -5.10 -13.94 -9.45
CA ALA A 14 -6.00 -13.14 -10.28
C ALA A 14 -6.67 -14.00 -11.36
N ASP A 15 -7.46 -14.96 -10.91
CA ASP A 15 -8.31 -15.80 -11.74
C ASP A 15 -9.53 -15.04 -12.31
N ASP A 16 -10.23 -15.68 -13.24
CA ASP A 16 -11.40 -15.09 -13.91
C ASP A 16 -12.49 -14.67 -12.92
N ALA A 17 -12.68 -15.45 -11.85
CA ALA A 17 -13.68 -15.16 -10.81
C ALA A 17 -13.34 -13.89 -10.02
N LEU A 18 -12.05 -13.62 -9.76
CA LEU A 18 -11.60 -12.37 -9.18
C LEU A 18 -11.84 -11.20 -10.13
N TRP A 19 -11.45 -11.34 -11.40
CA TRP A 19 -11.67 -10.29 -12.41
C TRP A 19 -13.14 -9.93 -12.58
N GLU A 20 -14.03 -10.93 -12.61
CA GLU A 20 -15.48 -10.69 -12.70
C GLU A 20 -15.99 -9.90 -11.49
N LYS A 21 -15.51 -10.20 -10.28
CA LYS A 21 -15.89 -9.45 -9.07
C LYS A 21 -15.35 -8.02 -9.09
N LEU A 22 -14.13 -7.82 -9.56
CA LEU A 22 -13.52 -6.49 -9.65
C LEU A 22 -14.26 -5.60 -10.65
N HIS A 23 -14.61 -6.13 -11.82
CA HIS A 23 -15.35 -5.40 -12.85
C HIS A 23 -16.78 -5.01 -12.45
N LYS A 24 -17.35 -5.59 -11.38
CA LYS A 24 -18.64 -5.15 -10.82
C LYS A 24 -18.55 -3.81 -10.09
N HIS A 25 -17.35 -3.39 -9.71
CA HIS A 25 -17.13 -2.20 -8.89
C HIS A 25 -16.20 -1.17 -9.54
N PHE A 26 -15.32 -1.62 -10.43
CA PHE A 26 -14.30 -0.77 -11.03
C PHE A 26 -14.26 -0.99 -12.54
N THR A 27 -14.06 0.10 -13.26
CA THR A 27 -13.68 0.09 -14.66
C THR A 27 -12.23 -0.35 -14.82
N VAL A 28 -11.84 -0.73 -16.04
CA VAL A 28 -10.46 -1.11 -16.34
C VAL A 28 -9.46 0.01 -15.99
N PRO A 29 -9.70 1.30 -16.34
CA PRO A 29 -8.79 2.38 -15.93
C PRO A 29 -8.64 2.50 -14.40
N GLU A 30 -9.73 2.41 -13.64
CA GLU A 30 -9.68 2.46 -12.18
C GLU A 30 -8.90 1.27 -11.58
N LEU A 31 -9.05 0.08 -12.15
CA LEU A 31 -8.27 -1.10 -11.73
C LEU A 31 -6.78 -0.93 -12.01
N VAL A 32 -6.41 -0.33 -13.15
CA VAL A 32 -5.02 -0.02 -13.47
C VAL A 32 -4.45 0.97 -12.45
N GLU A 33 -5.15 2.06 -12.18
CA GLU A 33 -4.72 3.06 -11.19
C GLU A 33 -4.58 2.45 -9.79
N LEU A 34 -5.58 1.66 -9.35
CA LEU A 34 -5.55 0.96 -8.08
C LEU A 34 -4.38 -0.03 -8.01
N GLY A 35 -4.13 -0.77 -9.09
CA GLY A 35 -3.02 -1.71 -9.18
C GLY A 35 -1.66 -1.02 -9.04
N PHE A 36 -1.46 0.11 -9.73
CA PHE A 36 -0.25 0.93 -9.59
C PHE A 36 -0.08 1.48 -8.18
N PHE A 37 -1.15 2.01 -7.57
CA PHE A 37 -1.11 2.52 -6.21
C PHE A 37 -0.67 1.43 -5.21
N ILE A 38 -1.23 0.22 -5.33
CA ILE A 38 -0.87 -0.94 -4.51
C ILE A 38 0.60 -1.30 -4.71
N ALA A 39 1.04 -1.48 -5.96
CA ALA A 39 2.38 -1.91 -6.29
C ALA A 39 3.44 -0.91 -5.78
N LEU A 40 3.20 0.40 -5.96
CA LEU A 40 4.10 1.44 -5.51
C LEU A 40 4.19 1.48 -3.98
N THR A 41 3.04 1.54 -3.30
CA THR A 41 2.98 1.69 -1.84
C THR A 41 3.59 0.48 -1.12
N LEU A 42 3.19 -0.73 -1.51
CA LEU A 42 3.70 -1.94 -0.85
C LEU A 42 5.13 -2.27 -1.30
N GLY A 43 5.51 -1.92 -2.52
CA GLY A 43 6.90 -2.01 -2.99
C GLY A 43 7.83 -1.16 -2.14
N GLN A 44 7.45 0.09 -1.86
CA GLN A 44 8.18 0.98 -0.95
C GLN A 44 8.33 0.38 0.45
N GLN A 45 7.22 -0.08 1.05
CA GLN A 45 7.24 -0.69 2.39
C GLN A 45 8.13 -1.95 2.43
N ARG A 46 8.06 -2.80 1.40
CA ARG A 46 8.87 -4.03 1.32
C ARG A 46 10.35 -3.69 1.18
N TRP A 47 10.70 -2.69 0.38
CA TRP A 47 12.08 -2.22 0.24
C TRP A 47 12.66 -1.70 1.56
N ILE A 48 11.93 -0.82 2.26
CA ILE A 48 12.33 -0.30 3.58
C ILE A 48 12.59 -1.45 4.55
N LYS A 49 11.68 -2.43 4.58
CA LYS A 49 11.82 -3.62 5.42
C LYS A 49 13.05 -4.46 5.05
N THR A 50 13.34 -4.64 3.76
CA THR A 50 14.55 -5.35 3.29
C THR A 50 15.83 -4.69 3.78
N LEU A 51 15.84 -3.35 3.92
CA LEU A 51 16.98 -2.60 4.45
C LEU A 51 17.07 -2.60 5.98
N GLY A 52 16.06 -3.14 6.69
CA GLY A 52 16.02 -3.14 8.15
C GLY A 52 15.77 -1.76 8.77
N ILE A 53 15.24 -0.80 7.99
CA ILE A 53 15.02 0.58 8.42
C ILE A 53 13.79 0.64 9.34
N GLY A 54 14.00 1.14 10.56
CA GLY A 54 12.99 1.40 11.57
C GLY A 54 12.25 2.74 11.40
N HIS A 55 11.29 2.99 12.29
CA HIS A 55 10.54 4.24 12.29
C HIS A 55 11.47 5.44 12.58
N SER A 56 11.37 6.51 11.79
CA SER A 56 12.20 7.72 11.90
C SER A 56 13.72 7.52 11.76
N GLU A 57 14.19 6.40 11.23
CA GLU A 57 15.64 6.19 11.01
C GLU A 57 16.15 6.86 9.73
N VAL A 58 15.26 7.18 8.79
CA VAL A 58 15.56 7.90 7.55
C VAL A 58 14.89 9.25 7.58
N LEU A 59 15.64 10.31 7.24
CA LEU A 59 15.19 11.70 7.29
C LEU A 59 14.72 12.11 8.71
N ALA A 60 15.39 11.61 9.75
CA ALA A 60 15.05 11.87 11.16
C ALA A 60 15.01 13.37 11.54
N ASP A 61 15.73 14.20 10.79
CA ASP A 61 15.83 15.64 11.02
C ASP A 61 14.62 16.44 10.49
N THR A 62 13.64 15.78 9.84
CA THR A 62 12.42 16.44 9.38
C THR A 62 11.17 15.75 9.90
N THR A 63 10.19 16.56 10.30
CA THR A 63 8.84 16.11 10.66
C THR A 63 7.91 16.09 9.45
N ALA A 64 8.41 16.37 8.24
CA ALA A 64 7.62 16.40 7.02
C ALA A 64 6.97 15.03 6.77
N GLY A 65 5.64 15.02 6.63
CA GLY A 65 4.86 13.81 6.41
C GLY A 65 4.39 13.07 7.67
N LEU A 66 4.80 13.51 8.87
CA LEU A 66 4.25 12.99 10.13
C LEU A 66 2.90 13.64 10.45
N ALA A 67 1.98 12.86 11.02
CA ALA A 67 0.80 13.42 11.65
C ALA A 67 1.21 14.33 12.83
N PRO A 68 0.45 15.40 13.14
CA PRO A 68 0.72 16.23 14.30
C PRO A 68 0.76 15.36 15.57
N ALA A 69 1.72 15.61 16.45
CA ALA A 69 1.75 14.93 17.74
C ALA A 69 0.42 15.18 18.46
N ALA A 70 -0.22 14.11 18.93
CA ALA A 70 -1.45 14.21 19.70
C ALA A 70 -1.20 15.08 20.93
N VAL A 71 -1.96 16.16 21.07
CA VAL A 71 -1.94 16.99 22.28
C VAL A 71 -2.41 16.10 23.42
N PRO A 72 -1.63 15.93 24.51
CA PRO A 72 -2.11 15.19 25.67
C PRO A 72 -3.34 15.91 26.21
N HIS A 73 -4.48 15.22 26.26
CA HIS A 73 -5.65 15.76 26.93
C HIS A 73 -5.30 15.86 28.42
N ALA A 74 -5.16 17.08 28.93
CA ALA A 74 -5.00 17.31 30.36
C ALA A 74 -6.23 16.73 31.08
N ALA A 75 -5.97 15.89 32.08
CA ALA A 75 -6.95 15.41 33.04
C ALA A 75 -7.12 16.43 34.17
#